data_AF-A0A970S919-F1
#
_entry.id   AF-A0A970S919-F1
#
_cell.length_a   1.000
_cell.length_b   1.000
_cell.length_c   1.000
_cell.angle_alpha   90.00
_cell.angle_beta   90.00
_cell.angle_gamma   90.00
#
_symmetry.space_group_name_H-M   'P 1'
#
loop_
_entity.id
_entity.type
_entity.pdbx_description
1 polymer ?
#
loop_
_entity_poly.entity_id
_entity_poly.type
_entity_poly.pdbx_seq_one_letter_code
_entity_poly.pdbx_strand_id
1 'polypeptide(L)'
;MKILRLSLKNLASLAGTHVINFEDDPLAHAGLIAITGKTGAGKSTLLDAMCLALYDEIPRLRGASGSLTDAAGKEISLKDSKHILRRGTTSGFAELEFIALDQKRYSARWNIRRAHNKLDGNLKVERAITCLDEQRILNQKISEATPIVEKLIGLSFEQFTRAVLLAQSEVGAFLKAKDHERADLLEYLTNSQIFTEVSK
;
A
#
# COMPACT_ATOMS: atom_id res chain seq x y z
N MET A 1 4.42 8.91 11.15
CA MET A 1 4.32 8.90 9.67
C MET A 1 3.36 10.00 9.22
N LYS A 2 3.69 10.74 8.15
CA LYS A 2 2.77 11.70 7.50
C LYS A 2 2.73 11.44 5.99
N ILE A 3 1.56 11.26 5.40
CA ILE A 3 1.41 11.10 3.94
C ILE A 3 1.50 12.47 3.27
N LEU A 4 2.30 12.59 2.21
CA LEU A 4 2.52 13.83 1.47
C LEU A 4 1.87 13.80 0.10
N ARG A 5 2.08 12.72 -0.66
CA ARG A 5 1.57 12.61 -2.04
C ARG A 5 1.29 11.17 -2.41
N LEU A 6 0.15 10.94 -3.06
CA LEU A 6 -0.21 9.67 -3.69
C LEU A 6 -0.25 9.86 -5.21
N SER A 7 0.56 9.10 -5.93
CA SER A 7 0.52 9.02 -7.39
C SER A 7 0.21 7.60 -7.82
N LEU A 8 -0.71 7.41 -8.76
CA LEU A 8 -1.05 6.10 -9.28
C LEU A 8 -1.38 6.14 -10.76
N LYS A 9 -1.22 5.01 -11.45
CA LYS A 9 -1.54 4.89 -12.86
C LYS A 9 -2.16 3.54 -13.17
N ASN A 10 -3.27 3.55 -13.90
CA ASN A 10 -3.91 2.37 -14.47
C ASN A 10 -4.18 1.25 -13.45
N LEU A 11 -4.69 1.60 -12.27
CA LEU A 11 -5.03 0.64 -11.22
C LEU A 11 -6.56 0.47 -11.13
N ALA A 12 -7.03 -0.77 -11.15
CA ALA A 12 -8.43 -1.16 -11.08
C ALA A 12 -9.35 -0.24 -11.91
N SER A 13 -10.26 0.48 -11.25
CA SER A 13 -11.23 1.35 -11.91
C SER A 13 -10.68 2.74 -12.30
N LEU A 14 -9.45 3.09 -11.91
CA LEU A 14 -8.80 4.36 -12.23
C LEU A 14 -7.89 4.22 -13.47
N ALA A 15 -8.30 4.83 -14.58
CA ALA A 15 -7.56 4.86 -15.84
C ALA A 15 -6.66 6.09 -15.93
N GLY A 16 -5.48 5.97 -16.55
CA GLY A 16 -4.54 7.07 -16.67
C GLY A 16 -3.80 7.33 -15.36
N THR A 17 -3.04 8.43 -15.34
CA THR A 17 -2.27 8.86 -14.16
C THR A 17 -3.12 9.80 -13.31
N HIS A 18 -3.18 9.53 -12.01
CA HIS A 18 -3.82 10.35 -11.00
C HIS A 18 -2.79 10.72 -9.95
N VAL A 19 -2.83 11.97 -9.50
CA VAL A 19 -1.92 12.49 -8.46
C VAL A 19 -2.77 13.25 -7.46
N ILE A 20 -2.56 12.96 -6.18
CA ILE A 20 -3.14 13.67 -5.05
C ILE A 20 -1.95 14.16 -4.22
N ASN A 21 -1.75 15.48 -4.18
CA ASN A 21 -0.78 16.10 -3.29
C ASN A 21 -1.51 16.64 -2.06
N PHE A 22 -1.21 16.08 -0.90
CA PHE A 22 -1.82 16.48 0.36
C PHE A 22 -1.15 17.73 0.96
N GLU A 23 0.00 18.16 0.40
CA GLU A 23 0.67 19.41 0.78
C GLU A 23 0.15 20.63 0.02
N ASP A 24 -0.69 20.44 -1.01
CA ASP A 24 -1.26 21.54 -1.79
C ASP A 24 -2.61 21.98 -1.23
N ASP A 25 -2.96 23.25 -1.42
CA ASP A 25 -4.29 23.76 -1.13
C ASP A 25 -5.36 23.10 -2.02
N PRO A 26 -6.56 22.80 -1.48
CA PRO A 26 -7.03 23.09 -0.11
C PRO A 26 -6.70 21.98 0.92
N LEU A 27 -6.01 20.91 0.52
CA LEU A 27 -5.80 19.72 1.35
C LEU A 27 -4.81 19.95 2.49
N ALA A 28 -3.82 20.82 2.27
CA ALA A 28 -2.79 21.18 3.24
C ALA A 28 -3.35 21.64 4.60
N HIS A 29 -4.53 22.27 4.58
CA HIS A 29 -5.17 22.90 5.75
C HIS A 29 -6.50 22.26 6.15
N ALA A 30 -6.97 21.25 5.40
CA ALA A 30 -8.31 20.70 5.60
C ALA A 30 -8.49 20.02 6.97
N GLY A 31 -7.42 19.47 7.57
CA GLY A 31 -7.44 18.73 8.86
C GLY A 31 -8.19 17.39 8.81
N LEU A 32 -9.29 17.34 8.07
CA LEU A 32 -10.11 16.19 7.73
C LEU A 32 -10.47 16.25 6.24
N ILE A 33 -10.23 15.14 5.53
CA ILE A 33 -10.49 15.05 4.09
C ILE A 33 -11.53 13.94 3.85
N ALA A 34 -12.56 14.25 3.08
CA ALA A 34 -13.57 13.27 2.66
C ALA A 34 -13.39 12.91 1.19
N ILE A 35 -13.20 11.62 0.90
CA ILE A 35 -13.18 11.08 -0.48
C ILE A 35 -14.58 10.55 -0.79
N THR A 36 -15.34 11.28 -1.60
CA THR A 36 -16.72 10.94 -1.95
C THR A 36 -16.83 10.48 -3.41
N GLY A 37 -17.91 9.76 -3.72
CA GLY A 37 -18.17 9.27 -5.08
C GLY A 37 -19.06 8.03 -5.09
N LYS A 38 -19.62 7.71 -6.25
CA LYS A 38 -20.50 6.52 -6.43
C LYS A 38 -19.76 5.21 -6.13
N THR A 39 -20.49 4.14 -5.84
CA THR A 39 -19.93 2.78 -5.78
C THR A 39 -19.23 2.45 -7.09
N GLY A 40 -18.03 1.88 -7.03
CA GLY A 40 -17.21 1.59 -8.23
C GLY A 40 -16.35 2.76 -8.74
N ALA A 41 -16.50 3.99 -8.20
CA ALA A 41 -15.73 5.16 -8.64
C ALA A 41 -14.21 5.09 -8.36
N GLY A 42 -13.73 4.07 -7.65
CA GLY A 42 -12.29 3.89 -7.37
C GLY A 42 -11.81 4.40 -6.02
N LYS A 43 -12.73 4.77 -5.11
CA LYS A 43 -12.37 5.20 -3.74
C LYS A 43 -11.47 4.19 -3.02
N SER A 44 -11.87 2.91 -3.00
CA SER A 44 -11.06 1.84 -2.41
C SER A 44 -9.75 1.62 -3.17
N THR A 45 -9.69 1.93 -4.48
CA THR A 45 -8.47 1.82 -5.27
C THR A 45 -7.40 2.82 -4.85
N LEU A 46 -7.78 4.00 -4.36
CA LEU A 46 -6.82 4.94 -3.77
C LEU A 46 -6.18 4.35 -2.50
N LEU A 47 -6.99 3.73 -1.64
CA LEU A 47 -6.52 3.07 -0.43
C LEU A 47 -5.64 1.85 -0.75
N ASP A 48 -6.06 1.04 -1.72
CA ASP A 48 -5.26 -0.09 -2.21
C ASP A 48 -3.92 0.39 -2.77
N ALA A 49 -3.89 1.51 -3.49
CA ALA A 49 -2.66 2.05 -4.07
C ALA A 49 -1.65 2.45 -2.98
N MET A 50 -2.11 3.02 -1.86
CA MET A 50 -1.24 3.31 -0.71
C MET A 50 -0.62 2.03 -0.14
N CYS A 51 -1.44 1.01 0.13
CA CYS A 51 -0.98 -0.28 0.63
C CYS A 51 -0.04 -0.98 -0.35
N LEU A 52 -0.36 -0.95 -1.65
CA LEU A 52 0.43 -1.56 -2.71
C LEU A 52 1.80 -0.90 -2.84
N ALA A 53 1.85 0.44 -2.80
CA ALA A 53 3.09 1.21 -2.85
C ALA A 53 4.03 0.88 -1.68
N LEU A 54 3.46 0.69 -0.49
CA LEU A 54 4.21 0.41 0.75
C LEU A 54 4.60 -1.06 0.89
N TYR A 55 3.65 -1.98 0.71
CA TYR A 55 3.77 -3.38 1.16
C TYR A 55 3.70 -4.43 0.04
N ASP A 56 3.39 -4.06 -1.21
CA ASP A 56 3.05 -5.01 -2.30
C ASP A 56 1.83 -5.88 -1.97
N GLU A 57 0.96 -5.38 -1.10
CA GLU A 57 -0.25 -6.08 -0.66
C GLU A 57 -1.49 -5.19 -0.82
N ILE A 58 -2.63 -5.83 -1.09
CA ILE A 58 -3.93 -5.16 -1.24
C ILE A 58 -4.89 -5.74 -0.19
N PRO A 59 -5.44 -4.92 0.73
CA PRO A 59 -6.24 -5.42 1.85
C PRO A 59 -7.40 -6.33 1.42
N ARG A 60 -8.15 -5.91 0.41
CA ARG A 60 -9.32 -6.67 -0.08
C ARG A 60 -9.01 -7.99 -0.80
N LEU A 61 -7.74 -8.25 -1.15
CA LEU A 61 -7.34 -9.50 -1.82
C LEU A 61 -6.85 -10.58 -0.85
N ARG A 62 -6.55 -10.25 0.42
CA ARG A 62 -6.03 -11.22 1.41
C ARG A 62 -7.00 -12.36 1.73
N GLY A 63 -8.30 -12.06 1.79
CA GLY A 63 -9.37 -13.02 2.05
C GLY A 63 -9.86 -13.78 0.81
N ALA A 64 -9.36 -13.43 -0.39
CA ALA A 64 -9.75 -14.10 -1.62
C ALA A 64 -9.03 -15.46 -1.70
N SER A 65 -9.77 -16.53 -1.42
CA SER A 65 -9.34 -17.91 -1.62
C SER A 65 -9.80 -18.39 -2.99
N GLY A 66 -8.87 -18.95 -3.77
CA GLY A 66 -9.13 -19.47 -5.11
C GLY A 66 -8.05 -19.09 -6.12
N SER A 67 -8.06 -19.78 -7.25
CA SER A 67 -7.19 -19.53 -8.40
C SER A 67 -8.08 -19.22 -9.59
N LEU A 68 -7.71 -18.20 -10.38
CA LEU A 68 -8.32 -17.96 -11.68
C LEU A 68 -7.32 -18.38 -12.76
N THR A 69 -7.80 -19.04 -13.79
CA THR A 69 -7.03 -19.31 -14.98
C THR A 69 -7.02 -18.05 -15.84
N ASP A 70 -5.84 -17.53 -16.18
CA ASP A 70 -5.77 -16.46 -17.18
C ASP A 70 -6.05 -16.98 -18.60
N ALA A 71 -6.15 -16.05 -19.55
CA ALA A 71 -6.36 -16.38 -20.97
C ALA A 71 -5.21 -17.22 -21.58
N ALA A 72 -4.07 -17.34 -20.89
CA ALA A 72 -2.93 -18.17 -21.27
C ALA A 72 -2.91 -19.54 -20.55
N GLY A 73 -3.96 -19.88 -19.79
CA GLY A 73 -4.09 -21.15 -19.08
C GLY A 73 -3.24 -21.24 -17.80
N LYS A 74 -2.67 -20.13 -17.31
CA LYS A 74 -1.90 -20.11 -16.08
C LYS A 74 -2.83 -19.96 -14.88
N GLU A 75 -2.68 -20.84 -13.89
CA GLU A 75 -3.30 -20.65 -12.58
C GLU A 75 -2.71 -19.42 -11.89
N ILE A 76 -3.58 -18.47 -11.55
CA ILE A 76 -3.19 -17.28 -10.82
C ILE A 76 -3.98 -17.19 -9.53
N SER A 77 -3.24 -17.11 -8.44
CA SER A 77 -3.79 -16.87 -7.11
C SER A 77 -4.58 -15.55 -7.12
N LEU A 78 -5.80 -15.58 -6.60
CA LEU A 78 -6.62 -14.39 -6.37
C LEU A 78 -5.94 -13.38 -5.42
N LYS A 79 -4.88 -13.79 -4.72
CA LYS A 79 -4.05 -12.94 -3.86
C LYS A 79 -2.95 -12.19 -4.60
N ASP A 80 -2.68 -12.49 -5.88
CA ASP A 80 -1.61 -11.84 -6.64
C ASP A 80 -1.96 -10.36 -6.88
N SER A 81 -1.18 -9.47 -6.23
CA SER A 81 -1.36 -8.02 -6.29
C SER A 81 -1.31 -7.49 -7.72
N LYS A 82 -0.65 -8.20 -8.65
CA LYS A 82 -0.55 -7.86 -10.07
C LYS A 82 -1.88 -7.69 -10.79
N HIS A 83 -2.94 -8.36 -10.29
CA HIS A 83 -4.27 -8.28 -10.88
C HIS A 83 -4.98 -6.94 -10.70
N ILE A 84 -4.44 -6.07 -9.86
CA ILE A 84 -4.93 -4.69 -9.77
C ILE A 84 -4.65 -3.90 -11.04
N LEU A 85 -3.72 -4.32 -11.92
CA LEU A 85 -3.49 -3.64 -13.19
C LEU A 85 -4.77 -3.63 -14.04
N ARG A 86 -5.18 -2.43 -14.48
CA ARG A 86 -6.40 -2.25 -15.28
C ARG A 86 -6.33 -3.06 -16.57
N ARG A 87 -7.41 -3.78 -16.90
CA ARG A 87 -7.56 -4.53 -18.16
C ARG A 87 -7.35 -3.61 -19.37
N GLY A 88 -6.69 -4.14 -20.40
CA GLY A 88 -6.36 -3.36 -21.62
C GLY A 88 -5.16 -2.42 -21.46
N THR A 89 -4.46 -2.45 -20.32
CA THR A 89 -3.24 -1.66 -20.11
C THR A 89 -2.01 -2.54 -19.99
N THR A 90 -0.86 -1.97 -20.36
CA THR A 90 0.44 -2.66 -20.38
C THR A 90 1.34 -2.24 -19.22
N SER A 91 1.01 -1.16 -18.52
CA SER A 91 1.76 -0.67 -17.37
C SER A 91 0.88 0.10 -16.40
N GLY A 92 1.29 0.10 -15.14
CA GLY A 92 0.66 0.83 -14.05
C GLY A 92 1.64 1.00 -12.89
N PHE A 93 1.33 1.89 -11.96
CA PHE A 93 2.14 2.07 -10.76
C PHE A 93 1.31 2.61 -9.60
N ALA A 94 1.82 2.44 -8.39
CA ALA A 94 1.43 3.17 -7.20
C ALA A 94 2.70 3.74 -6.56
N GLU A 95 2.65 4.99 -6.13
CA GLU A 95 3.75 5.71 -5.52
C GLU A 95 3.22 6.56 -4.37
N LEU A 96 3.82 6.39 -3.19
CA LEU A 96 3.46 7.13 -1.99
C LEU A 96 4.68 7.87 -1.46
N GLU A 97 4.59 9.18 -1.41
CA GLU A 97 5.57 10.03 -0.72
C GLU A 97 5.08 10.30 0.71
N PHE A 98 5.97 10.13 1.69
CA PHE A 98 5.64 10.27 3.10
C PHE A 98 6.85 10.71 3.94
N ILE A 99 6.58 11.27 5.12
CA ILE A 99 7.56 11.49 6.19
C ILE A 99 7.56 10.26 7.10
N ALA A 100 8.73 9.66 7.30
CA ALA A 100 8.94 8.48 8.14
C ALA A 100 9.16 8.85 9.62
N LEU A 101 9.44 7.86 10.47
CA LEU A 101 9.66 8.08 11.91
C LEU A 101 10.89 8.95 12.20
N ASP A 102 11.92 8.83 11.37
CA ASP A 102 13.17 9.61 11.43
C ASP A 102 13.04 11.06 10.91
N GLN A 103 11.81 11.52 10.63
CA GLN A 103 11.49 12.84 10.10
C GLN A 103 12.03 13.15 8.69
N LYS A 104 12.55 12.15 7.96
CA LYS A 104 12.98 12.31 6.57
C LYS A 104 11.87 12.00 5.58
N ARG A 105 11.99 12.53 4.35
CA ARG A 105 11.06 12.29 3.24
C ARG A 105 11.46 11.07 2.43
N TYR A 106 10.49 10.21 2.15
CA TYR A 106 10.68 8.99 1.36
C TYR A 106 9.61 8.85 0.28
N SER A 107 9.96 8.19 -0.83
CA SER A 107 9.03 7.68 -1.84
C SER A 107 9.08 6.17 -1.87
N ALA A 108 7.94 5.51 -1.66
CA ALA A 108 7.76 4.10 -1.89
C ALA A 108 7.02 3.91 -3.21
N ARG A 109 7.67 3.26 -4.18
CA ARG A 109 7.12 3.03 -5.51
C ARG A 109 6.96 1.55 -5.79
N TRP A 110 5.78 1.19 -6.27
CA TRP A 110 5.42 -0.09 -6.86
C TRP A 110 5.09 0.12 -8.33
N ASN A 111 5.79 -0.59 -9.21
CA ASN A 111 5.63 -0.46 -10.66
C ASN A 111 5.35 -1.82 -11.28
N ILE A 112 4.39 -1.90 -12.19
CA ILE A 112 4.09 -3.11 -12.96
C ILE A 112 4.08 -2.81 -14.45
N ARG A 113 4.65 -3.74 -15.21
CA ARG A 113 4.65 -3.67 -16.68
C ARG A 113 4.55 -5.05 -17.30
N ARG A 114 3.96 -5.10 -18.49
CA ARG A 114 3.98 -6.29 -19.35
C ARG A 114 5.27 -6.32 -20.15
N ALA A 115 5.81 -7.52 -20.33
CA ALA A 115 6.97 -7.74 -21.18
C ALA A 115 6.72 -7.16 -22.59
N HIS A 116 7.73 -6.48 -23.14
CA HIS A 116 7.70 -5.84 -24.47
C HIS A 116 6.52 -4.87 -24.70
N ASN A 117 5.86 -4.39 -23.65
CA ASN A 117 4.65 -3.56 -23.75
C ASN A 117 3.53 -4.19 -24.57
N LYS A 118 3.44 -5.53 -24.61
CA LYS A 118 2.34 -6.23 -25.27
C LYS A 118 1.26 -6.62 -24.27
N LEU A 119 -0.01 -6.67 -24.70
CA LEU A 119 -1.16 -6.97 -23.83
C LEU A 119 -1.15 -8.42 -23.31
N ASP A 120 -0.57 -9.34 -24.07
CA ASP A 120 -0.33 -10.74 -23.75
C ASP A 120 1.01 -10.97 -23.03
N GLY A 121 1.83 -9.92 -22.87
CA GLY A 121 3.13 -10.02 -22.21
C GLY A 121 3.01 -10.38 -20.73
N ASN A 122 3.96 -11.19 -20.25
CA ASN A 122 4.10 -11.55 -18.84
C ASN A 122 4.25 -10.30 -17.96
N LEU A 123 3.61 -10.32 -16.79
CA LEU A 123 3.66 -9.23 -15.83
C LEU A 123 4.96 -9.28 -15.01
N LYS A 124 5.66 -8.15 -14.96
CA LYS A 124 6.83 -7.94 -14.12
C LYS A 124 6.57 -6.79 -13.16
N VAL A 125 6.82 -7.04 -11.88
CA VAL A 125 6.75 -6.05 -10.80
C VAL A 125 8.16 -5.58 -10.47
N GLU A 126 8.29 -4.29 -10.16
CA GLU A 126 9.50 -3.63 -9.70
C GLU A 126 9.13 -2.75 -8.49
N ARG A 127 10.01 -2.72 -7.47
CA ARG A 127 9.84 -1.93 -6.25
C ARG A 127 11.05 -1.03 -6.04
N ALA A 128 10.82 0.21 -5.65
CA ALA A 128 11.89 1.14 -5.27
C ALA A 128 11.46 1.95 -4.04
N ILE A 129 12.30 1.98 -3.01
CA ILE A 129 12.17 2.85 -1.85
C ILE A 129 13.29 3.88 -1.93
N THR A 130 12.93 5.16 -2.02
CA THR A 130 13.88 6.25 -2.25
C THR A 130 13.83 7.22 -1.08
N CYS A 131 14.98 7.53 -0.48
CA CYS A 131 15.14 8.69 0.39
C CYS A 131 15.17 9.93 -0.49
N LEU A 132 14.17 10.80 -0.37
CA LEU A 132 14.07 12.02 -1.19
C LEU A 132 15.04 13.10 -0.71
N ASP A 133 15.36 13.12 0.57
CA ASP A 133 16.32 14.09 1.12
C ASP A 133 17.76 13.78 0.66
N GLU A 134 18.11 12.49 0.57
CA GLU A 134 19.43 12.01 0.11
C GLU A 134 19.47 11.68 -1.39
N GLN A 135 18.32 11.73 -2.08
CA GLN A 135 18.16 11.32 -3.49
C GLN A 135 18.73 9.92 -3.77
N ARG A 136 18.47 8.96 -2.88
CA ARG A 136 19.09 7.63 -2.90
C ARG A 136 18.06 6.50 -2.78
N ILE A 137 18.17 5.51 -3.67
CA ILE A 137 17.39 4.26 -3.56
C ILE A 137 17.99 3.39 -2.46
N LEU A 138 17.15 2.88 -1.57
CA LEU A 138 17.54 2.13 -0.39
C LEU A 138 17.56 0.61 -0.60
N ASN A 139 16.77 0.10 -1.55
CA ASN A 139 16.71 -1.32 -1.85
C ASN A 139 17.40 -1.65 -3.18
N GLN A 140 18.09 -2.80 -3.24
CA GLN A 140 18.63 -3.35 -4.48
C GLN A 140 17.72 -4.45 -5.04
N LYS A 141 17.08 -5.20 -4.15
CA LYS A 141 16.14 -6.27 -4.49
C LYS A 141 14.70 -5.87 -4.15
N ILE A 142 13.74 -6.51 -4.82
CA ILE A 142 12.31 -6.32 -4.55
C ILE A 142 11.96 -6.78 -3.13
N SER A 143 12.54 -7.89 -2.69
CA SER A 143 12.29 -8.49 -1.36
C SER A 143 12.75 -7.62 -0.19
N GLU A 144 13.65 -6.67 -0.43
CA GLU A 144 14.15 -5.73 0.60
C GLU A 144 13.21 -4.55 0.81
N ALA A 145 12.32 -4.26 -0.15
CA ALA A 145 11.49 -3.06 -0.10
C ALA A 145 10.53 -3.07 1.09
N THR A 146 9.77 -4.15 1.31
CA THR A 146 8.81 -4.25 2.42
C THR A 146 9.51 -4.17 3.79
N PRO A 147 10.59 -4.92 4.08
CA PRO A 147 11.32 -4.77 5.34
C PRO A 147 11.88 -3.35 5.59
N ILE A 148 12.29 -2.63 4.54
CA ILE A 148 12.75 -1.24 4.68
C ILE A 148 11.57 -0.33 5.03
N VAL A 149 10.42 -0.49 4.35
CA VAL A 149 9.21 0.29 4.65
C VAL A 149 8.73 0.06 6.07
N GLU A 150 8.71 -1.19 6.53
CA GLU A 150 8.35 -1.54 7.90
C GLU A 150 9.27 -0.89 8.92
N LYS A 151 10.58 -0.77 8.65
CA LYS A 151 11.51 -0.04 9.53
C LYS A 151 11.29 1.47 9.52
N LEU A 152 10.97 2.05 8.36
CA LEU A 152 10.79 3.50 8.21
C LEU A 152 9.48 3.99 8.84
N ILE A 153 8.40 3.24 8.63
CA ILE A 153 7.06 3.57 9.16
C ILE A 153 6.89 3.01 10.57
N GLY A 154 7.58 1.91 10.85
CA GLY A 154 7.50 1.14 12.07
C GLY A 154 6.35 0.11 12.10
N LEU A 155 5.41 0.19 11.16
CA LEU A 155 4.22 -0.65 11.12
C LEU A 155 4.36 -1.76 10.07
N SER A 156 4.01 -2.99 10.45
CA SER A 156 3.74 -4.07 9.49
C SER A 156 2.50 -3.77 8.65
N PHE A 157 2.30 -4.50 7.56
CA PHE A 157 1.08 -4.36 6.74
C PHE A 157 -0.20 -4.51 7.58
N GLU A 158 -0.27 -5.52 8.45
CA GLU A 158 -1.45 -5.79 9.29
C GLU A 158 -1.70 -4.67 10.30
N GLN A 159 -0.63 -4.14 10.91
CA GLN A 159 -0.75 -3.03 11.83
C GLN A 159 -1.17 -1.75 11.08
N PHE A 160 -0.67 -1.53 9.87
CA PHE A 160 -1.03 -0.39 9.04
C PHE A 160 -2.52 -0.40 8.65
N THR A 161 -3.09 -1.54 8.23
CA THR A 161 -4.52 -1.61 7.89
C THR A 161 -5.44 -1.55 9.10
N ARG A 162 -4.96 -1.92 10.29
CA ARG A 162 -5.73 -1.82 11.53
C ARG A 162 -5.67 -0.45 12.20
N ALA A 163 -4.54 0.25 12.10
CA ALA A 163 -4.31 1.50 12.84
C ALA A 163 -4.39 2.77 11.98
N VAL A 164 -3.94 2.71 10.72
CA VAL A 164 -3.83 3.89 9.84
C VAL A 164 -4.90 3.88 8.76
N LEU A 165 -5.13 2.73 8.13
CA LEU A 165 -6.03 2.58 6.99
C LEU A 165 -7.13 1.56 7.29
N LEU A 166 -8.14 1.98 8.04
CA LEU A 166 -9.30 1.14 8.35
C LEU A 166 -10.10 0.84 7.07
N ALA A 167 -9.82 -0.29 6.43
CA ALA A 167 -10.55 -0.73 5.25
C ALA A 167 -12.04 -0.99 5.59
N GLN A 168 -12.91 -0.86 4.58
CA GLN A 168 -14.34 -1.09 4.73
C GLN A 168 -14.57 -2.54 5.23
N SER A 169 -15.22 -2.69 6.40
CA SER A 169 -15.41 -3.91 7.22
C SER A 169 -14.37 -4.21 8.33
N GLU A 170 -13.18 -3.60 8.33
CA GLU A 170 -12.14 -3.87 9.34
C GLU A 170 -12.34 -3.14 10.69
N VAL A 171 -13.19 -2.12 10.75
CA VAL A 171 -13.57 -1.49 12.04
C VAL A 171 -14.22 -2.49 12.99
N GLY A 172 -15.09 -3.36 12.44
CA GLY A 172 -15.68 -4.46 13.22
C GLY A 172 -14.64 -5.49 13.64
N ALA A 173 -13.61 -5.72 12.82
CA ALA A 173 -12.52 -6.63 13.14
C ALA A 173 -11.61 -6.08 14.25
N PHE A 174 -11.34 -4.77 14.27
CA PHE A 174 -10.61 -4.12 15.38
C PHE A 174 -11.39 -4.24 16.70
N LEU A 175 -12.69 -3.93 16.68
CA LEU A 175 -13.54 -4.07 17.87
C LEU A 175 -13.63 -5.52 18.36
N LYS A 176 -13.64 -6.48 17.44
CA LYS A 176 -13.70 -7.93 17.73
C LYS A 176 -12.33 -8.61 17.85
N ALA A 177 -11.24 -7.85 17.77
CA ALA A 177 -9.89 -8.40 17.87
C ALA A 177 -9.72 -9.12 19.21
N LYS A 178 -8.98 -10.23 19.21
CA LYS A 178 -8.63 -10.94 20.44
C LYS A 178 -7.77 -10.03 21.30
N ASP A 179 -7.83 -10.21 22.62
CA ASP A 179 -7.16 -9.30 23.56
C ASP A 179 -5.65 -9.20 23.33
N HIS A 180 -4.98 -10.28 22.91
CA HIS A 180 -3.56 -10.25 22.53
C HIS A 180 -3.29 -9.35 21.30
N GLU A 181 -4.05 -9.49 20.21
CA GLU A 181 -3.88 -8.65 19.01
C GLU A 181 -4.16 -7.17 19.30
N ARG A 182 -5.09 -6.89 20.23
CA ARG A 182 -5.37 -5.52 20.66
C ARG A 182 -4.25 -4.98 21.54
N ALA A 183 -3.68 -5.81 22.43
CA ALA A 183 -2.55 -5.45 23.27
C ALA A 183 -1.30 -5.15 22.42
N ASP A 184 -0.96 -5.99 21.45
CA ASP A 184 0.19 -5.78 20.54
C ASP A 184 0.07 -4.45 19.77
N LEU A 185 -1.14 -4.11 19.32
CA LEU A 185 -1.43 -2.83 18.64
C LEU A 185 -1.28 -1.64 19.59
N LEU A 186 -1.81 -1.74 20.82
CA LEU A 186 -1.73 -0.67 21.81
C LEU A 186 -0.29 -0.46 22.28
N GLU A 187 0.44 -1.54 22.54
CA GLU A 187 1.85 -1.51 22.94
C GLU A 187 2.72 -0.87 21.86
N TYR A 188 2.43 -1.14 20.60
CA TYR A 188 3.08 -0.49 19.48
C TYR A 188 2.77 1.02 19.44
N LEU A 189 1.50 1.41 19.58
CA LEU A 189 1.08 2.82 19.59
C LEU A 189 1.65 3.62 20.77
N THR A 190 1.85 2.97 21.92
CA THR A 190 2.43 3.58 23.12
C THR A 190 3.94 3.42 23.20
N ASN A 191 4.58 2.85 22.16
CA ASN A 191 6.01 2.52 22.13
C ASN A 191 6.48 1.76 23.38
N SER A 192 5.64 0.86 23.88
CA SER A 192 5.79 0.14 25.14
C SER A 192 6.45 -1.23 24.99
N GLN A 193 7.09 -1.49 23.84
CA GLN A 193 7.80 -2.75 23.52
C GLN A 193 8.85 -3.13 24.58
N ILE A 194 9.40 -2.12 25.26
CA ILE A 194 10.30 -2.26 26.41
C ILE A 194 9.72 -3.12 27.55
N PHE A 195 8.40 -3.12 27.75
CA PHE A 195 7.77 -3.88 28.83
C PHE A 195 7.68 -5.36 28.50
N THR A 196 7.49 -5.71 27.23
CA THR A 196 7.51 -7.11 26.78
C THR A 196 8.91 -7.71 26.80
N GLU A 197 9.96 -6.92 26.55
CA GLU A 197 11.35 -7.37 26.71
C GLU A 197 11.72 -7.62 28.17
N VAL A 198 11.21 -6.80 29.10
CA VAL A 198 11.45 -6.96 30.55
C VAL A 198 10.63 -8.11 31.14
N SER A 199 9.50 -8.49 30.52
CA SER A 199 8.64 -9.57 31.00
C SER A 199 9.08 -10.99 30.58
N LYS A 200 10.22 -11.13 29.88
CA LYS A 200 10.86 -12.43 29.59
C LYS A 200 11.85 -12.81 30.68
#